data_AF-A0A2G4HNK7-F1
#
_entry.id   AF-A0A2G4HNK7-F1
#
_cell.length_a   1.000
_cell.length_b   1.000
_cell.length_c   1.000
_cell.angle_alpha   90.00
_cell.angle_beta   90.00
_cell.angle_gamma   90.00
#
_symmetry.space_group_name_H-M   'P 1'
#
loop_
_entity.id
_entity.type
_entity.pdbx_description
1 polymer ?
#
loop_
_entity_poly.entity_id
_entity_poly.type
_entity_poly.pdbx_seq_one_letter_code
_entity_poly.pdbx_strand_id
1 'polypeptide(L)' 'MGSLSHSASEGTTLRVEGTNVIRVPFGVRQPRRRRPERPERWATLVLPFQFIGGPTPTPPQAA' A
#
# COMPACT_ATOMS: atom_id res chain seq x y z
N MET A 1 36.27 8.30 -13.60
CA MET A 1 34.86 8.62 -13.28
C MET A 1 34.13 7.31 -13.05
N GLY A 2 34.01 6.87 -11.80
CA GLY A 2 33.35 5.60 -11.44
C GLY A 2 31.84 5.77 -11.49
N SER A 3 31.16 4.90 -12.24
CA SER A 3 29.70 4.90 -12.37
C SER A 3 29.04 4.59 -11.02
N LEU A 4 28.08 5.43 -10.62
CA LEU A 4 27.32 5.36 -9.34
C LEU A 4 26.61 4.02 -9.10
N SER A 5 26.44 3.22 -10.16
CA SER A 5 25.76 1.93 -10.13
C SER A 5 26.64 0.82 -9.54
N HIS A 6 27.97 0.90 -9.69
CA HIS A 6 28.89 -0.18 -9.30
C HIS A 6 29.18 -0.15 -7.79
N SER A 7 29.18 1.02 -7.16
CA SER A 7 29.49 1.17 -5.73
C SER A 7 28.36 0.75 -4.79
N ALA A 8 27.15 0.51 -5.31
CA ALA A 8 25.97 0.18 -4.50
C ALA A 8 25.96 -1.28 -4.01
N SER A 9 26.65 -2.19 -4.69
CA SER A 9 26.72 -3.61 -4.33
C SER A 9 27.91 -3.97 -3.43
N GLU A 10 29.01 -3.21 -3.51
CA GLU A 10 30.28 -3.56 -2.87
C GLU A 10 30.57 -2.79 -1.56
N GLY A 11 29.67 -1.91 -1.11
CA GLY A 11 29.87 -1.17 0.14
C GLY A 11 31.02 -0.15 0.08
N THR A 12 31.37 0.34 -1.11
CA THR A 12 32.45 1.31 -1.30
C THR A 12 32.06 2.68 -0.74
N THR A 13 32.95 3.30 0.03
CA THR A 13 32.74 4.66 0.59
C THR A 13 32.97 5.71 -0.49
N LEU A 14 31.99 6.60 -0.72
CA LEU A 14 32.13 7.74 -1.64
C LEU A 14 32.50 8.99 -0.85
N ARG A 15 33.50 9.71 -1.34
CA ARG A 15 33.90 11.01 -0.81
C ARG A 15 33.07 12.12 -1.44
N VAL A 16 32.11 12.66 -0.69
CA VAL A 16 31.28 13.83 -1.08
C VAL A 16 31.73 15.02 -0.25
N GLU A 17 32.02 16.19 -0.87
CA GLU A 17 32.49 17.45 -0.25
C GLU A 17 32.60 17.44 1.30
N GLY A 18 33.72 16.92 1.84
CA GLY A 18 34.00 16.90 3.28
C GLY A 18 33.45 15.70 4.10
N THR A 19 32.35 15.05 3.74
CA THR A 19 31.77 13.89 4.47
C THR A 19 31.95 12.50 3.83
N ASN A 20 32.30 11.48 4.65
CA ASN A 20 32.38 10.09 4.20
C ASN A 20 30.96 9.55 4.11
N VAL A 21 30.50 9.15 2.93
CA VAL A 21 29.15 8.64 2.72
C VAL A 21 29.21 7.18 2.29
N ILE A 22 28.43 6.32 2.95
CA ILE A 22 28.25 4.91 2.57
C ILE A 22 26.81 4.74 2.10
N ARG A 23 26.63 4.30 0.86
CA ARG A 23 25.31 3.91 0.36
C ARG A 23 25.05 2.47 0.77
N VAL A 24 24.11 2.28 1.68
CA VAL A 24 23.64 0.94 2.09
C VAL A 24 22.31 0.63 1.43
N PRO A 25 22.01 -0.65 1.14
CA PRO A 25 20.68 -1.04 0.70
C PRO A 25 19.65 -0.66 1.76
N PHE A 26 18.79 0.32 1.48
CA PHE A 26 17.62 0.56 2.31
C PHE A 26 16.56 -0.49 1.95
N GLY A 27 16.15 -1.29 2.94
CA GLY A 27 15.29 -2.45 2.73
C GLY A 27 13.93 -2.06 2.18
N VAL A 28 13.72 -2.19 0.87
CA VAL A 28 12.38 -2.17 0.29
C VAL A 28 11.71 -3.46 0.72
N ARG A 29 10.83 -3.39 1.72
CA ARG A 29 10.05 -4.56 2.17
C ARG A 29 9.16 -5.00 1.01
N GLN A 30 9.52 -6.12 0.39
CA GLN A 30 8.67 -6.72 -0.61
C GLN A 30 7.43 -7.32 0.06
N PRO A 31 6.23 -7.10 -0.48
CA PRO A 31 5.04 -7.72 0.06
C PRO A 31 5.15 -9.24 -0.08
N ARG A 32 5.11 -9.97 1.04
CA ARG A 32 5.17 -11.44 1.08
C ARG A 32 3.97 -12.13 0.42
N ARG A 33 2.88 -11.38 0.22
CA ARG A 33 1.64 -11.85 -0.39
C ARG A 33 1.36 -11.04 -1.65
N ARG A 34 0.96 -11.73 -2.72
CA ARG A 34 0.47 -11.10 -3.94
C ARG A 34 -0.83 -10.37 -3.62
N ARG A 35 -0.91 -9.08 -3.97
CA ARG A 35 -2.16 -8.33 -3.90
C ARG A 35 -3.15 -8.99 -4.87
N PRO A 36 -4.38 -9.32 -4.42
CA PRO A 36 -5.43 -9.78 -5.31
C PRO A 36 -5.67 -8.77 -6.43
N GLU A 37 -5.94 -9.26 -7.62
CA GLU A 37 -6.31 -8.41 -8.75
C GLU A 37 -7.68 -7.80 -8.51
N ARG A 38 -7.90 -6.58 -9.01
CA ARG A 38 -9.20 -5.94 -8.92
C ARG A 38 -10.17 -6.71 -9.82
N PRO A 39 -11.36 -7.11 -9.33
CA PRO A 39 -12.36 -7.73 -10.18
C PRO A 39 -12.78 -6.79 -11.33
N GLU A 40 -12.94 -7.35 -12.52
CA GLU A 40 -13.42 -6.64 -13.72
C GLU A 40 -14.85 -6.12 -13.54
N ARG A 41 -15.68 -6.86 -12.79
CA ARG A 41 -17.07 -6.50 -12.50
C ARG A 41 -17.35 -6.60 -11.01
N TRP A 42 -17.97 -5.54 -10.47
CA TRP A 42 -18.48 -5.50 -9.11
C TRP A 42 -20.01 -5.67 -9.15
N ALA A 43 -20.55 -6.44 -8.22
CA ALA A 43 -21.99 -6.52 -7.98
C ALA A 43 -22.27 -6.05 -6.55
N THR A 44 -23.22 -5.13 -6.40
CA THR A 44 -23.70 -4.70 -5.09
C THR A 44 -24.83 -5.65 -4.69
N LEU A 45 -24.62 -6.44 -3.65
CA LEU A 45 -25.66 -7.29 -3.08
C LEU A 45 -26.45 -6.49 -2.04
N VAL A 46 -27.73 -6.25 -2.31
CA VAL A 46 -28.67 -5.70 -1.33
C VAL A 46 -29.31 -6.88 -0.60
N LEU A 47 -28.96 -7.05 0.67
CA LEU A 47 -29.58 -8.06 1.53
C LEU A 47 -30.73 -7.42 2.32
N PRO A 48 -31.97 -7.93 2.21
CA PRO A 48 -33.06 -7.45 3.03
C PRO A 48 -32.79 -7.84 4.48
N PHE A 49 -32.84 -6.87 5.39
CA PHE A 49 -32.90 -7.15 6.81
C PHE A 49 -34.24 -7.85 7.08
N GLN A 50 -34.20 -9.13 7.43
CA GLN A 50 -35.38 -9.85 7.91
C GLN A 50 -35.69 -9.30 9.31
N PHE A 51 -36.67 -8.40 9.41
CA PHE A 51 -37.23 -8.00 10.70
C PHE A 51 -38.12 -9.14 11.20
N ILE A 52 -37.51 -10.12 11.87
CA ILE A 52 -38.28 -11.11 12.64
C ILE A 52 -38.89 -10.35 13.83
N GLY A 53 -40.11 -9.82 13.65
CA GLY A 53 -40.99 -9.40 14.75
C GLY A 53 -41.09 -7.92 15.12
N GLY A 54 -40.83 -6.93 14.25
CA GLY A 54 -40.97 -5.51 14.62
C GLY A 54 -41.28 -4.54 13.47
N PRO A 55 -41.91 -3.38 13.75
CA PRO A 55 -42.36 -2.44 12.73
C PRO A 55 -41.19 -1.78 11.99
N THR A 56 -41.36 -1.55 10.69
CA THR A 56 -40.40 -0.94 9.78
C THR A 56 -40.04 0.48 10.25
N PRO A 57 -38.75 0.87 10.31
CA PRO A 57 -38.38 2.23 10.71
C PRO A 57 -38.87 3.26 9.68
N THR A 58 -39.59 4.27 10.16
CA THR A 58 -40.07 5.40 9.35
C THR A 58 -38.90 6.34 9.05
N PRO A 59 -38.66 6.76 7.79
CA PRO A 59 -37.53 7.62 7.46
C PRO A 59 -37.68 9.01 8.12
N PRO A 60 -36.57 9.66 8.52
CA PRO A 60 -36.62 10.99 9.13
C PRO A 60 -37.06 12.04 8.10
N GLN A 61 -37.97 12.92 8.52
CA GLN A 61 -38.42 14.05 7.70
C GLN A 61 -37.35 15.14 7.71
N ALA A 62 -36.88 15.54 6.53
CA ALA A 62 -35.91 16.62 6.39
C ALA A 62 -36.53 17.96 6.84
N ALA A 63 -35.77 18.74 7.61
CA ALA A 63 -36.15 20.04 8.17
C ALA A 63 -35.84 21.20 7.21
#